data_AF-A0A3M1MVV0-F1
#
_entry.id   AF-A0A3M1MVV0-F1
#
_cell.length_a   1.000
_cell.length_b   1.000
_cell.length_c   1.000
_cell.angle_alpha   90.00
_cell.angle_beta   90.00
_cell.angle_gamma   90.00
#
_symmetry.space_group_name_H-M   'P 1'
#
loop_
_entity.id
_entity.type
_entity.pdbx_description
1 polymer ?
#
loop_
_entity_poly.entity_id
_entity_poly.type
_entity_poly.pdbx_seq_one_letter_code
_entity_poly.pdbx_strand_id
1 'polypeptide(L)'
;MLEKAAIALDNGRIDKAIEFAEQAGPCPERSMALASCYKTMGDDERAFEYLKDAWSQSKAPEIARAYGAELSRRGQHAEAVQVLKKYEEIPCRMALGQAYVGLGEIDKACAVYRGIIDDAPDFLPAYMALVPLMKHDEYTPCTPAKLERFIDDYRTPAGALESLHANLGRVYEDLGEYARAFEHYSKAAEMRRKQFPDDILSGHKAQFEAVKKHFTRELMREVPPQRKHCPLVFVFGMPRSGTTLTEQILVCHPEIETLGESPNVVDEIQAISSGDFDASDPDAATALYIKRRIGKVRSRFIVDKMCGNWQFIGLMYQL
;
A
#
# COMPACT_ATOMS: atom_id res chain seq x y z
N MET A 1 23.29 -20.45 -21.72
CA MET A 1 23.11 -18.98 -21.75
C MET A 1 22.17 -18.51 -20.64
N LEU A 2 21.01 -19.13 -20.45
CA LEU A 2 20.04 -18.75 -19.40
C LEU A 2 20.59 -18.83 -17.96
N GLU A 3 21.43 -19.81 -17.65
CA GLU A 3 22.11 -19.87 -16.35
C GLU A 3 23.05 -18.67 -16.13
N LYS A 4 23.74 -18.20 -17.17
CA LYS A 4 24.54 -16.97 -17.13
C LYS A 4 23.68 -15.72 -16.94
N ALA A 5 22.48 -15.72 -17.53
CA ALA A 5 21.51 -14.64 -17.36
C ALA A 5 21.04 -14.55 -15.90
N ALA A 6 20.68 -15.68 -15.29
CA ALA A 6 20.28 -15.74 -13.88
C ALA A 6 21.40 -15.23 -12.95
N ILE A 7 22.63 -15.73 -13.13
CA ILE A 7 23.79 -15.27 -12.35
C ILE A 7 24.06 -13.77 -12.56
N ALA A 8 23.90 -13.25 -13.78
CA ALA A 8 24.08 -11.82 -14.05
C ALA A 8 23.03 -10.98 -13.33
N LEU A 9 21.78 -11.43 -13.31
CA LEU A 9 20.67 -10.77 -12.63
C LEU A 9 20.86 -10.75 -11.11
N ASP A 10 21.26 -11.88 -10.50
CA ASP A 10 21.53 -11.98 -9.06
C ASP A 10 22.67 -11.06 -8.61
N ASN A 11 23.61 -10.77 -9.51
CA ASN A 11 24.70 -9.81 -9.28
C ASN A 11 24.32 -8.36 -9.63
N GLY A 12 23.04 -8.08 -9.91
CA GLY A 12 22.56 -6.74 -10.26
C GLY A 12 22.98 -6.23 -11.65
N ARG A 13 23.55 -7.09 -12.51
CA ARG A 13 23.99 -6.73 -13.87
C ARG A 13 22.88 -7.00 -14.89
N ILE A 14 21.82 -6.21 -14.82
CA ILE A 14 20.57 -6.44 -15.56
C ILE A 14 20.78 -6.41 -17.08
N ASP A 15 21.55 -5.44 -17.60
CA ASP A 15 21.81 -5.33 -19.05
C ASP A 15 22.48 -6.59 -19.61
N LYS A 16 23.44 -7.15 -18.86
CA LYS A 16 24.11 -8.41 -19.23
C LYS A 16 23.19 -9.61 -19.10
N ALA A 17 22.27 -9.59 -18.13
CA ALA A 17 21.29 -10.65 -17.97
C ALA A 17 20.33 -10.70 -19.18
N ILE A 18 19.89 -9.53 -19.65
CA ILE A 18 19.07 -9.40 -20.87
C ILE A 18 19.87 -9.91 -22.09
N GLU A 19 21.10 -9.46 -22.27
CA GLU A 19 21.95 -9.91 -23.38
C GLU A 19 22.11 -11.43 -23.41
N PHE A 20 22.39 -12.06 -22.27
CA PHE A 20 22.50 -13.51 -22.17
C PHE A 20 21.17 -14.24 -22.38
N ALA A 21 20.04 -13.64 -21.98
CA ALA A 21 18.72 -14.21 -22.21
C ALA A 21 18.32 -14.09 -23.69
N GLU A 22 18.65 -12.99 -24.38
CA GLU A 22 18.40 -12.80 -25.81
C GLU A 22 19.25 -13.72 -26.70
N GLN A 23 20.44 -14.10 -26.23
CA GLN A 23 21.27 -15.11 -26.90
C GLN A 23 20.70 -16.54 -26.79
N ALA A 24 19.75 -16.78 -25.88
CA ALA A 24 18.96 -18.00 -25.92
C ALA A 24 17.92 -17.90 -27.04
N GLY A 25 17.65 -18.99 -27.76
CA GLY A 25 16.55 -19.03 -28.73
C GLY A 25 15.18 -18.83 -28.05
N PRO A 26 14.10 -18.64 -28.83
CA PRO A 26 12.75 -18.50 -28.30
C PRO A 26 12.33 -19.78 -27.54
N CYS A 27 12.21 -19.66 -26.22
CA CYS A 27 11.76 -20.72 -25.32
C CYS A 27 11.14 -20.09 -24.06
N PRO A 28 10.30 -20.82 -23.31
CA PRO A 28 9.60 -20.25 -22.14
C PRO A 28 10.57 -19.80 -21.05
N GLU A 29 11.71 -20.47 -20.88
CA GLU A 29 12.73 -20.12 -19.88
C GLU A 29 13.41 -18.79 -20.22
N ARG A 30 13.60 -18.49 -21.52
CA ARG A 30 14.07 -17.16 -21.97
C ARG A 30 13.06 -16.10 -21.60
N SER A 31 11.79 -16.31 -21.90
CA SER A 31 10.74 -15.33 -21.63
C SER A 31 10.57 -15.10 -20.13
N MET A 32 10.69 -16.14 -19.30
CA MET A 32 10.76 -16.01 -17.83
C MET A 32 11.97 -15.19 -17.37
N ALA A 33 13.17 -15.43 -17.92
CA ALA A 33 14.37 -14.69 -17.57
C ALA A 33 14.26 -13.19 -17.95
N LEU A 34 13.75 -12.89 -19.15
CA LEU A 34 13.51 -11.51 -19.59
C LEU A 34 12.44 -10.83 -18.73
N ALA A 35 11.36 -11.52 -18.40
CA ALA A 35 10.35 -11.00 -17.48
C ALA A 35 10.93 -10.59 -16.13
N SER A 36 11.78 -11.44 -15.54
CA SER A 36 12.47 -11.11 -14.29
C SER A 36 13.39 -9.90 -14.42
N CYS A 37 14.11 -9.76 -15.55
CA CYS A 37 14.98 -8.60 -15.78
C CYS A 37 14.19 -7.29 -15.86
N TYR A 38 13.14 -7.25 -16.68
CA TYR A 38 12.32 -6.05 -16.85
C TYR A 38 11.56 -5.67 -15.58
N LYS A 39 11.13 -6.66 -14.79
CA LYS A 39 10.53 -6.42 -13.48
C LYS A 39 11.49 -5.73 -12.52
N THR A 40 12.76 -6.15 -12.48
CA THR A 40 13.78 -5.50 -11.64
C THR A 40 14.07 -4.06 -12.09
N MET A 41 13.88 -3.75 -13.38
CA MET A 41 13.99 -2.39 -13.91
C MET A 41 12.75 -1.52 -13.67
N GLY A 42 11.66 -2.09 -13.14
CA GLY A 42 10.38 -1.41 -13.00
C GLY A 42 9.58 -1.26 -14.30
N ASP A 43 9.98 -1.94 -15.38
CA ASP A 43 9.18 -2.01 -16.63
C ASP A 43 8.18 -3.15 -16.52
N ASP A 44 7.13 -2.92 -15.74
CA ASP A 44 6.09 -3.91 -15.46
C ASP A 44 5.31 -4.32 -16.72
N GLU A 45 5.23 -3.46 -17.74
CA GLU A 45 4.56 -3.76 -19.00
C GLU A 45 5.31 -4.79 -19.82
N ARG A 46 6.61 -4.58 -20.07
CA ARG A 46 7.41 -5.59 -20.77
C ARG A 46 7.50 -6.88 -19.99
N ALA A 47 7.65 -6.79 -18.67
CA ALA A 47 7.69 -7.97 -17.82
C ALA A 47 6.44 -8.84 -18.00
N PHE A 48 5.25 -8.23 -18.07
CA PHE A 48 4.00 -8.96 -18.28
C PHE A 48 3.89 -9.57 -19.67
N GLU A 49 4.28 -8.86 -20.73
CA GLU A 49 4.24 -9.42 -22.10
C GLU A 49 5.15 -10.65 -22.22
N TYR A 50 6.33 -10.63 -21.58
CA TYR A 50 7.19 -11.82 -21.54
C TYR A 50 6.62 -12.96 -20.68
N LEU A 51 5.93 -12.67 -19.56
CA LEU A 51 5.24 -13.71 -18.79
C LEU A 51 4.06 -14.32 -19.56
N LYS A 52 3.33 -13.50 -20.32
CA LYS A 52 2.23 -13.94 -21.18
C LYS A 52 2.73 -14.80 -22.32
N ASP A 53 3.85 -14.41 -22.95
CA ASP A 53 4.54 -15.20 -23.95
C ASP A 53 5.02 -16.55 -23.36
N ALA A 54 5.69 -16.54 -22.21
CA ALA A 54 6.09 -17.76 -21.51
C ALA A 54 4.90 -18.68 -21.23
N TRP A 55 3.78 -18.11 -20.76
CA TRP A 55 2.54 -18.86 -20.51
C TRP A 55 1.94 -19.42 -21.80
N SER A 56 2.03 -18.72 -22.92
CA SER A 56 1.53 -19.21 -24.21
C SER A 56 2.30 -20.43 -24.71
N GLN A 57 3.60 -20.51 -24.39
CA GLN A 57 4.50 -21.59 -24.80
C GLN A 57 4.44 -22.80 -23.86
N SER A 58 4.33 -22.58 -22.54
CA SER A 58 4.35 -23.65 -21.55
C SER A 58 3.41 -23.38 -20.38
N LYS A 59 2.75 -24.45 -19.91
CA LYS A 59 1.86 -24.44 -18.75
C LYS A 59 2.54 -25.05 -17.52
N ALA A 60 3.85 -24.85 -17.36
CA ALA A 60 4.57 -25.33 -16.19
C ALA A 60 4.17 -24.54 -14.92
N PRO A 61 4.24 -25.15 -13.72
CA PRO A 61 3.82 -24.53 -12.46
C PRO A 61 4.56 -23.22 -12.15
N GLU A 62 5.87 -23.15 -12.43
CA GLU A 62 6.70 -21.97 -12.18
C GLU A 62 6.26 -20.76 -13.03
N ILE A 63 5.82 -21.01 -14.27
CA ILE A 63 5.29 -19.99 -15.18
C ILE A 63 3.88 -19.60 -14.74
N ALA A 64 3.04 -20.58 -14.40
CA ALA A 64 1.69 -20.33 -13.90
C ALA A 64 1.70 -19.43 -12.66
N ARG A 65 2.60 -19.72 -11.71
CA ARG A 65 2.81 -18.92 -10.50
C ARG A 65 3.21 -17.48 -10.86
N ALA A 66 4.23 -17.30 -11.69
CA ALA A 66 4.74 -15.98 -12.04
C ALA A 66 3.69 -15.15 -12.80
N TYR A 67 3.04 -15.76 -13.80
CA TYR A 67 2.00 -15.12 -14.59
C TYR A 67 0.74 -14.81 -13.76
N GLY A 68 0.26 -15.76 -12.95
CA GLY A 68 -0.90 -15.57 -12.07
C GLY A 68 -0.69 -14.49 -11.00
N ALA A 69 0.52 -14.40 -10.43
CA ALA A 69 0.86 -13.32 -9.49
C ALA A 69 0.92 -11.95 -10.17
N GLU A 70 1.33 -11.89 -11.44
CA GLU A 70 1.32 -10.66 -12.26
C GLU A 70 -0.10 -10.22 -12.58
N LEU A 71 -0.94 -11.15 -13.05
CA LEU A 71 -2.37 -10.91 -13.28
C LEU A 71 -3.05 -10.34 -12.03
N SER A 72 -2.76 -10.89 -10.86
CA SER A 72 -3.32 -10.40 -9.59
C SER A 72 -2.87 -8.98 -9.26
N ARG A 73 -1.61 -8.61 -9.50
CA ARG A 73 -1.14 -7.23 -9.25
C ARG A 73 -1.83 -6.22 -10.17
N ARG A 74 -2.17 -6.64 -11.38
CA ARG A 74 -2.90 -5.86 -12.38
C ARG A 74 -4.41 -5.83 -12.15
N GLY A 75 -4.90 -6.42 -11.06
CA GLY A 75 -6.34 -6.49 -10.74
C GLY A 75 -7.12 -7.56 -11.52
N GLN A 76 -6.45 -8.35 -12.37
CA GLN A 76 -7.05 -9.42 -13.17
C GLN A 76 -7.20 -10.72 -12.36
N HIS A 77 -7.80 -10.62 -11.19
CA HIS A 77 -7.85 -11.70 -10.20
C HIS A 77 -8.62 -12.95 -10.69
N ALA A 78 -9.69 -12.76 -11.48
CA ALA A 78 -10.48 -13.86 -12.02
C ALA A 78 -9.66 -14.76 -12.96
N GLU A 79 -8.85 -14.15 -13.83
CA GLU A 79 -7.96 -14.86 -14.73
C GLU A 79 -6.83 -15.56 -13.97
N ALA A 80 -6.25 -14.88 -12.96
CA ALA A 80 -5.25 -15.46 -12.09
C ALA A 80 -5.75 -16.75 -11.42
N VAL A 81 -6.99 -16.76 -10.91
CA VAL A 81 -7.61 -17.98 -10.34
C VAL A 81 -7.71 -19.10 -11.38
N GLN A 82 -8.13 -18.82 -12.62
CA GLN A 82 -8.23 -19.85 -13.66
C GLN A 82 -6.86 -20.46 -14.01
N VAL A 83 -5.82 -19.62 -14.04
CA VAL A 83 -4.43 -20.06 -14.27
C VAL A 83 -3.96 -20.95 -13.13
N LEU A 84 -4.18 -20.55 -11.88
CA LEU A 84 -3.54 -21.14 -10.70
C LEU A 84 -4.28 -22.33 -10.09
N LYS A 85 -5.62 -22.41 -10.20
CA LYS A 85 -6.46 -23.40 -9.48
C LYS A 85 -6.18 -24.87 -9.79
N LYS A 86 -5.44 -25.15 -10.85
CA LYS A 86 -5.10 -26.50 -11.35
C LYS A 86 -3.74 -27.02 -10.83
N TYR A 87 -3.03 -26.20 -10.06
CA TYR A 87 -1.71 -26.52 -9.51
C TYR A 87 -1.81 -26.70 -8.00
N GLU A 88 -1.19 -27.77 -7.49
CA GLU A 88 -1.22 -28.15 -6.08
C GLU A 88 0.06 -27.74 -5.34
N GLU A 89 1.09 -27.29 -6.07
CA GLU A 89 2.33 -26.82 -5.50
C GLU A 89 2.10 -25.59 -4.61
N ILE A 90 2.70 -25.58 -3.42
CA ILE A 90 2.55 -24.51 -2.42
C ILE A 90 2.74 -23.10 -3.03
N PRO A 91 3.76 -22.82 -3.86
CA PRO A 91 3.93 -21.50 -4.46
C PRO A 91 2.74 -21.06 -5.33
N CYS A 92 2.12 -21.98 -6.08
CA CYS A 92 0.92 -21.71 -6.88
C CYS A 92 -0.30 -21.48 -6.00
N ARG A 93 -0.46 -22.29 -4.95
CA ARG A 93 -1.56 -22.15 -3.97
C ARG A 93 -1.47 -20.83 -3.18
N MET A 94 -0.27 -20.38 -2.84
CA MET A 94 -0.06 -19.06 -2.23
C MET A 94 -0.57 -17.92 -3.12
N ALA A 95 -0.20 -17.96 -4.41
CA ALA A 95 -0.67 -17.00 -5.39
C ALA A 95 -2.19 -17.11 -5.64
N LEU A 96 -2.74 -18.34 -5.61
CA LEU A 96 -4.18 -18.60 -5.76
C LEU A 96 -4.97 -17.98 -4.60
N GLY A 97 -4.51 -18.16 -3.36
CA GLY A 97 -5.12 -17.53 -2.19
C GLY A 97 -5.14 -16.01 -2.32
N GLN A 98 -4.05 -15.40 -2.80
CA GLN A 98 -3.97 -13.96 -3.03
C GLN A 98 -4.97 -13.50 -4.11
N ALA A 99 -5.13 -14.28 -5.17
CA ALA A 99 -6.11 -14.00 -6.22
C ALA A 99 -7.55 -14.07 -5.68
N TYR A 100 -7.86 -15.06 -4.83
CA TYR A 100 -9.17 -15.13 -4.16
C TYR A 100 -9.44 -13.94 -3.24
N VAL A 101 -8.43 -13.47 -2.50
CA VAL A 101 -8.55 -12.24 -1.69
C VAL A 101 -8.89 -11.03 -2.58
N GLY A 102 -8.21 -10.88 -3.71
CA GLY A 102 -8.48 -9.80 -4.66
C GLY A 102 -9.88 -9.84 -5.29
N LEU A 103 -10.49 -11.02 -5.39
CA LEU A 103 -11.89 -11.19 -5.80
C LEU A 103 -12.91 -10.96 -4.68
N GLY A 104 -12.45 -10.82 -3.43
CA GLY A 104 -13.32 -10.83 -2.25
C GLY A 104 -13.86 -12.23 -1.88
N GLU A 105 -13.36 -13.30 -2.49
CA GLU A 105 -13.74 -14.68 -2.16
C GLU A 105 -12.96 -15.19 -0.93
N ILE A 106 -13.14 -14.52 0.20
CA ILE A 106 -12.33 -14.71 1.42
C ILE A 106 -12.39 -16.15 1.95
N ASP A 107 -13.56 -16.77 1.95
CA ASP A 107 -13.70 -18.14 2.45
C ASP A 107 -12.87 -19.15 1.64
N LYS A 108 -12.75 -18.95 0.31
CA LYS A 108 -11.90 -19.79 -0.55
C LYS A 108 -10.42 -19.53 -0.31
N ALA A 109 -10.03 -18.27 -0.15
CA ALA A 109 -8.65 -17.93 0.21
C ALA A 109 -8.23 -18.60 1.53
N CYS A 110 -9.09 -18.51 2.56
CA CYS A 110 -8.87 -19.17 3.83
C CYS A 110 -8.73 -20.69 3.69
N ALA A 111 -9.61 -21.34 2.90
CA ALA A 111 -9.53 -22.78 2.66
C ALA A 111 -8.19 -23.19 1.99
N VAL A 112 -7.72 -22.42 1.01
CA VAL A 112 -6.43 -22.66 0.35
C VAL A 112 -5.27 -22.56 1.34
N TYR A 113 -5.21 -21.49 2.14
CA TYR A 113 -4.13 -21.31 3.12
C TYR A 113 -4.16 -22.34 4.24
N ARG A 114 -5.35 -22.73 4.72
CA ARG A 114 -5.50 -23.83 5.70
C ARG A 114 -4.91 -25.13 5.16
N GLY A 115 -5.25 -25.48 3.92
CA GLY A 115 -4.67 -26.68 3.29
C GLY A 115 -3.14 -26.60 3.17
N ILE A 116 -2.56 -25.41 2.92
CA ILE A 116 -1.08 -25.28 2.86
C ILE A 116 -0.47 -25.54 4.23
N ILE A 117 -1.12 -25.05 5.30
CA ILE A 117 -0.69 -25.28 6.68
C ILE A 117 -0.80 -26.75 7.06
N ASP A 118 -1.82 -27.46 6.58
CA ASP A 118 -1.98 -28.89 6.81
C ASP A 118 -0.85 -29.70 6.13
N ASP A 119 -0.48 -29.34 4.90
CA ASP A 119 0.59 -30.01 4.14
C ASP A 119 2.00 -29.61 4.60
N ALA A 120 2.18 -28.36 5.02
CA ALA A 120 3.46 -27.79 5.44
C ALA A 120 3.31 -26.93 6.73
N PRO A 121 3.24 -27.57 7.91
CA PRO A 121 2.99 -26.87 9.18
C PRO A 121 4.03 -25.82 9.58
N ASP A 122 5.25 -25.90 9.05
CA ASP A 122 6.36 -24.96 9.31
C ASP A 122 6.43 -23.83 8.25
N PHE A 123 5.47 -23.75 7.32
CA PHE A 123 5.47 -22.73 6.27
C PHE A 123 4.81 -21.43 6.75
N LEU A 124 5.59 -20.61 7.46
CA LEU A 124 5.17 -19.31 8.01
C LEU A 124 4.36 -18.42 7.04
N PRO A 125 4.71 -18.28 5.74
CA PRO A 125 3.97 -17.39 4.84
C PRO A 125 2.46 -17.70 4.73
N ALA A 126 2.05 -18.96 4.86
CA ALA A 126 0.63 -19.32 4.83
C ALA A 126 -0.12 -18.82 6.08
N TYR A 127 0.49 -18.92 7.27
CA TYR A 127 -0.08 -18.34 8.50
C TYR A 127 -0.20 -16.82 8.39
N MET A 128 0.85 -16.17 7.87
CA MET A 128 0.90 -14.71 7.70
C MET A 128 -0.20 -14.20 6.76
N ALA A 129 -0.54 -14.96 5.72
CA ALA A 129 -1.62 -14.65 4.80
C ALA A 129 -3.01 -14.98 5.36
N LEU A 130 -3.13 -16.01 6.21
CA LEU A 130 -4.41 -16.48 6.74
C LEU A 130 -4.93 -15.63 7.90
N VAL A 131 -4.08 -15.30 8.89
CA VAL A 131 -4.50 -14.61 10.12
C VAL A 131 -5.28 -13.30 9.86
N PRO A 132 -4.87 -12.40 8.94
CA PRO A 132 -5.60 -11.17 8.68
C PRO A 132 -7.01 -11.38 8.11
N LEU A 133 -7.26 -12.54 7.50
CA LEU A 133 -8.52 -12.90 6.83
C LEU A 133 -9.50 -13.62 7.77
N MET A 134 -9.01 -14.10 8.91
CA MET A 134 -9.82 -14.87 9.84
C MET A 134 -10.83 -13.98 10.59
N LYS A 135 -11.98 -14.59 10.86
CA LYS A 135 -13.03 -14.06 11.74
C LYS A 135 -12.70 -14.44 13.19
N HIS A 136 -13.26 -13.69 14.13
CA HIS A 136 -13.01 -13.74 15.59
C HIS A 136 -13.09 -15.12 16.27
N ASP A 137 -13.59 -16.17 15.60
CA ASP A 137 -13.87 -17.46 16.22
C ASP A 137 -13.18 -18.65 15.51
N GLU A 138 -12.34 -18.39 14.50
CA GLU A 138 -11.79 -19.44 13.61
C GLU A 138 -10.26 -19.58 13.67
N TYR A 139 -9.65 -19.61 14.86
CA TYR A 139 -8.18 -19.74 15.04
C TYR A 139 -7.60 -21.14 14.83
N THR A 140 -8.39 -22.11 14.37
CA THR A 140 -7.83 -23.37 13.89
C THR A 140 -7.57 -23.22 12.39
N PRO A 141 -6.31 -23.28 11.90
CA PRO A 141 -5.10 -23.84 12.51
C PRO A 141 -4.10 -22.85 13.14
N CYS A 142 -4.35 -21.53 13.15
CA CYS A 142 -3.45 -20.47 13.62
C CYS A 142 -3.53 -20.16 15.12
N THR A 143 -3.36 -21.17 15.99
CA THR A 143 -3.36 -20.93 17.44
C THR A 143 -2.17 -20.05 17.85
N PRO A 144 -2.29 -19.24 18.92
CA PRO A 144 -1.19 -18.40 19.36
C PRO A 144 0.11 -19.18 19.61
N ALA A 145 0.02 -20.35 20.25
CA ALA A 145 1.17 -21.21 20.50
C ALA A 145 1.88 -21.67 19.22
N LYS A 146 1.17 -21.86 18.10
CA LYS A 146 1.81 -22.20 16.81
C LYS A 146 2.52 -20.99 16.21
N LEU A 147 1.91 -19.81 16.29
CA LEU A 147 2.50 -18.57 15.78
C LEU A 147 3.73 -18.15 16.60
N GLU A 148 3.67 -18.29 17.93
CA GLU A 148 4.78 -17.98 18.84
C GLU A 148 6.03 -18.81 18.56
N ARG A 149 5.88 -20.07 18.12
CA ARG A 149 7.03 -20.93 17.74
C ARG A 149 7.89 -20.33 16.63
N PHE A 150 7.33 -19.50 15.75
CA PHE A 150 8.09 -18.85 14.68
C PHE A 150 8.91 -17.65 15.18
N ILE A 151 8.63 -17.11 16.37
CA ILE A 151 9.41 -15.99 16.93
C ILE A 151 10.83 -16.45 17.24
N ASP A 152 10.97 -17.64 17.83
CA ASP A 152 12.27 -18.19 18.26
C ASP A 152 12.94 -19.07 17.18
N ASP A 153 12.28 -19.26 16.03
CA ASP A 153 12.84 -20.04 14.92
C ASP A 153 13.87 -19.20 14.14
N TYR A 154 15.13 -19.67 14.13
CA TYR A 154 16.22 -19.03 13.39
C TYR A 154 15.99 -18.95 11.87
N ARG A 155 15.07 -19.77 11.34
CA ARG A 155 14.68 -19.76 9.92
C ARG A 155 13.70 -18.64 9.60
N THR A 156 13.07 -18.03 10.61
CA THR A 156 12.16 -16.91 10.42
C THR A 156 12.94 -15.68 9.97
N PRO A 157 12.61 -15.09 8.80
CA PRO A 157 13.25 -13.86 8.35
C PRO A 157 13.03 -12.73 9.36
N ALA A 158 14.09 -12.01 9.73
CA ALA A 158 14.00 -10.89 10.67
C ALA A 158 12.96 -9.83 10.23
N GLY A 159 12.82 -9.61 8.91
CA GLY A 159 11.82 -8.71 8.35
C GLY A 159 10.36 -9.16 8.53
N ALA A 160 10.12 -10.45 8.83
CA ALA A 160 8.78 -10.98 9.08
C ALA A 160 8.35 -10.87 10.55
N LEU A 161 9.28 -10.66 11.49
CA LEU A 161 8.99 -10.64 12.94
C LEU A 161 8.02 -9.53 13.33
N GLU A 162 8.15 -8.34 12.72
CA GLU A 162 7.25 -7.22 12.99
C GLU A 162 5.79 -7.59 12.68
N SER A 163 5.56 -8.12 11.48
CA SER A 163 4.23 -8.51 11.04
C SER A 163 3.73 -9.75 11.80
N LEU A 164 4.62 -10.66 12.21
CA LEU A 164 4.27 -11.81 13.05
C LEU A 164 3.78 -11.36 14.43
N HIS A 165 4.47 -10.42 15.06
CA HIS A 165 4.01 -9.80 16.29
C HIS A 165 2.67 -9.08 16.11
N ALA A 166 2.47 -8.35 15.00
CA ALA A 166 1.18 -7.71 14.72
C ALA A 166 0.04 -8.75 14.58
N ASN A 167 0.29 -9.85 13.87
CA ASN A 167 -0.68 -10.94 13.73
C ASN A 167 -0.99 -11.62 15.06
N LEU A 168 0.02 -11.90 15.89
CA LEU A 168 -0.17 -12.44 17.25
C LEU A 168 -0.97 -11.49 18.15
N GLY A 169 -0.71 -10.18 18.03
CA GLY A 169 -1.49 -9.15 18.72
C GLY A 169 -2.98 -9.26 18.41
N ARG A 170 -3.31 -9.37 17.12
CA ARG A 170 -4.69 -9.56 16.65
C ARG A 170 -5.31 -10.86 17.16
N VAL A 171 -4.60 -11.98 17.05
CA VAL A 171 -5.12 -13.26 17.55
C VAL A 171 -5.44 -13.19 19.04
N TYR A 172 -4.56 -12.62 19.86
CA TYR A 172 -4.82 -12.47 21.30
C TYR A 172 -5.95 -11.50 21.61
N GLU A 173 -6.07 -10.41 20.85
CA GLU A 173 -7.17 -9.45 20.98
C GLU A 173 -8.51 -10.12 20.71
N ASP A 174 -8.56 -10.92 19.64
CA ASP A 174 -9.76 -11.62 19.24
C ASP A 174 -10.17 -12.71 20.24
N LEU A 175 -9.20 -13.31 20.94
CA LEU A 175 -9.41 -14.24 22.06
C LEU A 175 -9.73 -13.54 23.39
N GLY A 176 -9.72 -12.20 23.44
CA GLY A 176 -9.95 -11.41 24.66
C GLY A 176 -8.76 -11.33 25.62
N GLU A 177 -7.59 -11.84 25.24
CA GLU A 177 -6.33 -11.77 26.02
C GLU A 177 -5.62 -10.43 25.78
N TYR A 178 -6.28 -9.32 26.09
CA TYR A 178 -5.84 -7.96 25.73
C TYR A 178 -4.44 -7.59 26.23
N ALA A 179 -4.02 -8.10 27.39
CA ALA A 179 -2.68 -7.82 27.93
C ALA A 179 -1.58 -8.40 27.01
N ARG A 180 -1.76 -9.62 26.51
CA ARG A 180 -0.82 -10.26 25.58
C ARG A 180 -0.92 -9.64 24.19
N ALA A 181 -2.14 -9.30 23.76
CA ALA A 181 -2.35 -8.56 22.53
C ALA A 181 -1.51 -7.27 22.52
N PHE A 182 -1.60 -6.48 23.60
CA PHE A 182 -0.86 -5.24 23.78
C PHE A 182 0.66 -5.45 23.79
N GLU A 183 1.16 -6.50 24.45
CA GLU A 183 2.58 -6.85 24.44
C GLU A 183 3.08 -7.10 23.01
N HIS A 184 2.36 -7.91 22.24
CA HIS A 184 2.72 -8.21 20.86
C HIS A 184 2.62 -6.97 19.94
N TYR A 185 1.56 -6.16 20.07
CA TYR A 185 1.46 -4.90 19.34
C TYR A 185 2.59 -3.91 19.70
N SER A 186 3.01 -3.87 20.96
CA SER A 186 4.12 -3.02 21.41
C SER A 186 5.44 -3.46 20.78
N LYS A 187 5.73 -4.76 20.76
CA LYS A 187 6.92 -5.31 20.09
C LYS A 187 6.91 -5.00 18.58
N ALA A 188 5.78 -5.18 17.90
CA ALA A 188 5.64 -4.81 16.49
C ALA A 188 5.90 -3.30 16.27
N ALA A 189 5.31 -2.44 17.10
CA ALA A 189 5.50 -0.99 17.04
C ALA A 189 6.95 -0.57 17.30
N GLU A 190 7.64 -1.19 18.27
CA GLU A 190 9.05 -0.95 18.54
C GLU A 190 9.95 -1.37 17.37
N MET A 191 9.70 -2.53 16.76
CA MET A 191 10.41 -3.00 15.57
C MET A 191 10.20 -2.04 14.40
N ARG A 192 8.94 -1.66 14.16
CA ARG A 192 8.57 -0.68 13.13
C ARG A 192 9.23 0.67 13.39
N ARG A 193 9.30 1.13 14.64
CA ARG A 193 9.98 2.38 15.03
C ARG A 193 11.46 2.37 14.66
N LYS A 194 12.15 1.24 14.85
CA LYS A 194 13.56 1.08 14.46
C LYS A 194 13.79 1.16 12.94
N GLN A 195 12.76 0.92 12.13
CA GLN A 195 12.83 1.05 10.67
C GLN A 195 12.70 2.51 10.20
N PHE A 196 12.27 3.43 11.07
CA PHE A 196 12.24 4.85 10.77
C PHE A 196 13.53 5.49 11.31
N PRO A 197 14.50 5.86 10.45
CA PRO A 197 15.71 6.50 10.91
C PRO A 197 15.39 7.90 11.48
N ASP A 198 16.26 8.39 12.36
CA ASP A 198 16.09 9.68 13.05
C ASP A 198 15.98 10.87 12.07
N ASP A 199 16.47 10.71 10.85
CA ASP A 199 16.39 11.68 9.77
C ASP A 199 14.92 12.00 9.39
N ILE A 200 14.02 11.01 9.30
CA ILE A 200 12.59 11.22 9.02
C ILE A 200 11.95 12.04 10.15
N LEU A 201 12.27 11.73 11.40
CA LEU A 201 11.76 12.48 12.56
C LEU A 201 12.29 13.92 12.59
N SER A 202 13.57 14.11 12.24
CA SER A 202 14.14 15.46 12.09
C SER A 202 13.53 16.23 10.92
N GLY A 203 13.20 15.55 9.81
CA GLY A 203 12.50 16.11 8.65
C GLY A 203 11.11 16.62 9.01
N HIS A 204 10.30 15.80 9.72
CA HIS A 204 9.01 16.25 10.23
C HIS A 204 9.14 17.44 11.18
N LYS A 205 10.11 17.41 12.11
CA LYS A 205 10.36 18.56 13.01
C LYS A 205 10.70 19.83 12.23
N ALA A 206 11.60 19.74 11.24
CA ALA A 206 11.96 20.87 10.39
C ALA A 206 10.75 21.42 9.62
N GLN A 207 9.87 20.55 9.13
CA GLN A 207 8.62 20.95 8.48
C GLN A 207 7.69 21.70 9.44
N PHE A 208 7.49 21.21 10.67
CA PHE A 208 6.70 21.90 11.69
C PHE A 208 7.28 23.29 12.02
N GLU A 209 8.60 23.39 12.17
CA GLU A 209 9.26 24.66 12.44
C GLU A 209 9.18 25.64 11.26
N ALA A 210 9.25 25.14 10.02
CA ALA A 210 9.04 25.96 8.83
C ALA A 210 7.62 26.54 8.76
N VAL A 211 6.59 25.72 9.03
CA VAL A 211 5.18 26.17 9.08
C VAL A 211 5.01 27.26 10.15
N LYS A 212 5.51 27.03 11.38
CA LYS A 212 5.41 28.03 12.46
C LYS A 212 6.15 29.33 12.16
N LYS A 213 7.32 29.25 11.50
CA LYS A 213 8.13 30.40 11.14
C LYS A 213 7.47 31.25 10.05
N HIS A 214 6.82 30.62 9.08
CA HIS A 214 6.24 31.31 7.93
C HIS A 214 4.85 31.88 8.23
N PHE A 215 4.00 31.14 8.96
CA PHE A 215 2.63 31.54 9.27
C PHE A 215 2.53 32.16 10.67
N THR A 216 3.07 33.36 10.80
CA THR A 216 3.07 34.11 12.07
C THR A 216 1.69 34.70 12.38
N ARG A 217 1.45 35.03 13.65
CA ARG A 217 0.19 35.66 14.10
C ARG A 217 -0.08 36.96 13.34
N GLU A 218 0.96 37.70 13.00
CA GLU A 218 0.90 38.99 12.31
C GLU A 218 0.40 38.79 10.87
N LEU A 219 0.99 37.86 10.12
CA LEU A 219 0.55 37.51 8.76
C LEU A 219 -0.91 37.04 8.75
N MET A 220 -1.31 36.25 9.75
CA MET A 220 -2.67 35.71 9.86
C MET A 220 -3.73 36.79 10.19
N ARG A 221 -3.31 37.94 10.73
CA ARG A 221 -4.18 39.10 10.99
C ARG A 221 -4.31 40.03 9.78
N GLU A 222 -3.34 40.00 8.87
CA GLU A 222 -3.36 40.77 7.63
C GLU A 222 -4.26 40.15 6.55
N VAL A 223 -4.68 38.90 6.73
CA VAL A 223 -5.66 38.25 5.85
C VAL A 223 -7.02 38.96 6.00
N PRO A 224 -7.56 39.57 4.91
CA PRO A 224 -8.75 40.39 5.00
C PRO A 224 -9.98 39.58 5.49
N PRO A 225 -10.77 40.11 6.44
CA PRO A 225 -11.86 39.38 7.10
C PRO A 225 -13.08 39.11 6.19
N GLN A 226 -13.10 39.63 4.96
CA GLN A 226 -14.21 39.49 4.03
C GLN A 226 -13.71 39.02 2.67
N ARG A 227 -13.44 37.71 2.55
CA ARG A 227 -13.38 37.07 1.24
C ARG A 227 -14.79 36.93 0.70
N LYS A 228 -15.01 37.36 -0.54
CA LYS A 228 -16.37 37.52 -1.07
C LYS A 228 -17.13 36.20 -1.19
N HIS A 229 -16.46 35.06 -1.41
CA HIS A 229 -17.05 33.72 -1.31
C HIS A 229 -15.94 32.66 -1.31
N CYS A 230 -15.59 32.08 -0.15
CA CYS A 230 -14.77 30.86 -0.11
C CYS A 230 -15.70 29.65 0.08
N PRO A 231 -15.90 28.80 -0.94
CA PRO A 231 -16.76 27.63 -0.84
C PRO A 231 -16.09 26.46 -0.11
N LEU A 232 -14.84 26.60 0.37
CA LEU A 232 -14.05 25.49 0.88
C LEU A 232 -14.20 25.31 2.40
N VAL A 233 -14.35 24.06 2.82
CA VAL A 233 -14.36 23.63 4.22
C VAL A 233 -13.32 22.53 4.37
N PHE A 234 -12.27 22.78 5.16
CA PHE A 234 -11.22 21.80 5.38
C PHE A 234 -11.48 21.01 6.67
N VAL A 235 -11.48 19.68 6.59
CA VAL A 235 -11.56 18.79 7.74
C VAL A 235 -10.26 18.00 7.88
N PHE A 236 -9.52 18.25 8.95
CA PHE A 236 -8.22 17.64 9.19
C PHE A 236 -7.98 17.32 10.66
N GLY A 237 -7.00 16.47 10.93
CA GLY A 237 -6.71 15.98 12.27
C GLY A 237 -5.87 14.71 12.24
N MET A 238 -5.66 14.10 13.40
CA MET A 238 -4.93 12.83 13.48
C MET A 238 -5.81 11.68 12.96
N PRO A 239 -5.24 10.59 12.42
CA PRO A 239 -5.99 9.37 12.18
C PRO A 239 -6.80 8.97 13.42
N ARG A 240 -8.06 8.55 13.22
CA ARG A 240 -9.01 8.15 14.29
C ARG A 240 -9.54 9.29 15.19
N SER A 241 -9.30 10.56 14.86
CA SER A 241 -9.85 11.72 15.60
C SER A 241 -11.29 12.10 15.24
N GLY A 242 -11.99 11.28 14.45
CA GLY A 242 -13.38 11.55 14.04
C GLY A 242 -13.54 12.41 12.78
N THR A 243 -12.47 12.71 12.03
CA THR A 243 -12.54 13.50 10.79
C THR A 243 -13.53 12.93 9.77
N THR A 244 -13.58 11.61 9.60
CA THR A 244 -14.57 10.94 8.73
C THR A 244 -16.00 11.11 9.23
N LEU A 245 -16.23 11.04 10.54
CA LEU A 245 -17.56 11.25 11.10
C LEU A 245 -18.00 12.71 10.88
N THR A 246 -17.11 13.66 11.11
CA THR A 246 -17.36 15.09 10.84
C THR A 246 -17.72 15.34 9.38
N GLU A 247 -16.94 14.77 8.46
CA GLU A 247 -17.22 14.84 7.02
C GLU A 247 -18.61 14.27 6.69
N GLN A 248 -18.95 13.08 7.22
CA GLN A 248 -20.26 12.47 7.01
C GLN A 248 -21.41 13.34 7.51
N ILE A 249 -21.25 14.00 8.67
CA ILE A 249 -22.25 14.94 9.21
C ILE A 249 -22.44 16.14 8.27
N LEU A 250 -21.35 16.69 7.73
CA LEU A 250 -21.41 17.84 6.81
C LEU A 250 -22.10 17.48 5.49
N VAL A 251 -21.80 16.32 4.91
CA VAL A 251 -22.37 15.87 3.62
C VAL A 251 -23.87 15.57 3.70
N CYS A 252 -24.46 15.50 4.91
CA CYS A 252 -25.92 15.43 5.04
C CYS A 252 -26.66 16.70 4.56
N HIS A 253 -25.95 17.84 4.38
CA HIS A 253 -26.57 19.08 3.92
C HIS A 253 -26.57 19.18 2.39
N PRO A 254 -27.69 19.55 1.72
CA PRO A 254 -27.81 19.53 0.26
C PRO A 254 -26.93 20.56 -0.46
N GLU A 255 -26.44 21.57 0.25
CA GLU A 255 -25.48 22.55 -0.30
C GLU A 255 -24.01 22.15 -0.10
N ILE A 256 -23.72 20.98 0.49
CA ILE A 256 -22.36 20.50 0.80
C ILE A 256 -22.02 19.28 -0.06
N GLU A 257 -20.86 19.33 -0.72
CA GLU A 257 -20.27 18.23 -1.49
C GLU A 257 -18.92 17.85 -0.86
N THR A 258 -18.55 16.56 -0.82
CA THR A 258 -17.22 16.14 -0.34
C THR A 258 -16.35 15.66 -1.50
N LEU A 259 -15.05 15.96 -1.42
CA LEU A 259 -14.03 15.43 -2.31
C LEU A 259 -13.53 14.04 -1.89
N GLY A 260 -13.91 13.57 -0.70
CA GLY A 260 -13.35 12.37 -0.09
C GLY A 260 -11.86 12.52 0.21
N GLU A 261 -11.18 11.38 0.40
CA GLU A 261 -9.73 11.37 0.65
C GLU A 261 -8.98 11.45 -0.69
N SER A 262 -8.45 12.62 -1.05
CA SER A 262 -7.56 12.79 -2.21
C SER A 262 -6.09 12.79 -1.77
N PRO A 263 -5.28 11.82 -2.22
CA PRO A 263 -3.90 11.63 -1.74
C PRO A 263 -2.90 12.71 -2.20
N ASN A 264 -3.26 13.57 -3.16
CA ASN A 264 -2.28 14.33 -3.95
C ASN A 264 -2.15 15.82 -3.62
N VAL A 265 -2.32 16.23 -2.36
CA VAL A 265 -2.07 17.65 -2.01
C VAL A 265 -0.56 18.01 -2.12
N VAL A 266 0.33 17.05 -1.89
CA VAL A 266 1.78 17.27 -1.83
C VAL A 266 2.40 17.57 -3.21
N ASP A 267 2.08 16.77 -4.23
CA ASP A 267 2.58 16.97 -5.61
C ASP A 267 2.07 18.30 -6.20
N GLU A 268 0.83 18.65 -5.88
CA GLU A 268 0.19 19.90 -6.31
C GLU A 268 0.82 21.12 -5.65
N ILE A 269 1.32 20.98 -4.41
CA ILE A 269 2.00 22.03 -3.66
C ILE A 269 3.47 22.19 -4.08
N GLN A 270 4.17 21.12 -4.47
CA GLN A 270 5.50 21.27 -5.08
C GLN A 270 5.43 22.10 -6.37
N ALA A 271 4.35 21.96 -7.15
CA ALA A 271 4.07 22.76 -8.34
C ALA A 271 3.60 24.20 -8.04
N ILE A 272 3.08 24.45 -6.83
CA ILE A 272 2.74 25.80 -6.31
C ILE A 272 4.02 26.49 -5.78
N SER A 273 4.85 25.73 -5.06
CA SER A 273 6.10 26.16 -4.45
C SER A 273 7.24 26.36 -5.47
N SER A 274 7.10 25.83 -6.69
CA SER A 274 8.02 26.05 -7.82
C SER A 274 7.90 27.44 -8.47
N GLY A 275 7.06 28.34 -7.94
CA GLY A 275 7.02 29.75 -8.32
C GLY A 275 5.82 30.19 -9.17
N ASP A 276 4.84 29.32 -9.43
CA ASP A 276 3.60 29.68 -10.14
C ASP A 276 2.46 30.12 -9.19
N PHE A 277 2.72 30.16 -7.88
CA PHE A 277 1.75 30.56 -6.88
C PHE A 277 2.11 31.92 -6.28
N ASP A 278 1.33 32.93 -6.64
CA ASP A 278 1.44 34.24 -6.04
C ASP A 278 0.59 34.29 -4.76
N ALA A 279 1.24 34.12 -3.59
CA ALA A 279 0.59 34.23 -2.29
C ALA A 279 0.07 35.65 -1.99
N SER A 280 0.33 36.63 -2.87
CA SER A 280 -0.22 37.98 -2.77
C SER A 280 -1.63 38.12 -3.36
N ASP A 281 -2.12 37.13 -4.14
CA ASP A 281 -3.51 37.04 -4.62
C ASP A 281 -4.21 35.76 -4.12
N PRO A 282 -4.83 35.82 -2.93
CA PRO A 282 -5.49 34.69 -2.31
C PRO A 282 -6.72 34.16 -3.08
N ASP A 283 -7.38 34.99 -3.89
CA ASP A 283 -8.54 34.58 -4.68
C ASP A 283 -8.09 33.75 -5.90
N ALA A 284 -6.97 34.12 -6.53
CA ALA A 284 -6.35 33.33 -7.60
C ALA A 284 -5.85 31.96 -7.10
N ALA A 285 -5.26 31.93 -5.91
CA ALA A 285 -4.86 30.70 -5.22
C ALA A 285 -6.04 29.75 -4.98
N THR A 286 -7.15 30.29 -4.47
CA THR A 286 -8.39 29.55 -4.22
C THR A 286 -9.02 29.03 -5.50
N ALA A 287 -9.06 29.86 -6.55
CA ALA A 287 -9.56 29.45 -7.86
C ALA A 287 -8.70 28.35 -8.50
N LEU A 288 -7.37 28.41 -8.35
CA LEU A 288 -6.46 27.38 -8.85
C LEU A 288 -6.64 26.06 -8.10
N TYR A 289 -6.76 26.12 -6.77
CA TYR A 289 -7.05 24.96 -5.92
C TYR A 289 -8.36 24.30 -6.34
N ILE A 290 -9.45 25.09 -6.47
CA ILE A 290 -10.77 24.62 -6.92
C ILE A 290 -10.68 23.99 -8.32
N LYS A 291 -10.04 24.68 -9.28
CA LYS A 291 -9.94 24.21 -10.66
C LYS A 291 -9.19 22.87 -10.76
N ARG A 292 -8.10 22.71 -10.02
CA ARG A 292 -7.26 21.50 -10.06
C ARG A 292 -7.86 20.33 -9.28
N ARG A 293 -8.51 20.60 -8.14
CA ARG A 293 -9.04 19.56 -7.25
C ARG A 293 -10.47 19.14 -7.53
N ILE A 294 -11.29 20.05 -8.05
CA ILE A 294 -12.75 19.92 -8.00
C ILE A 294 -13.38 19.81 -9.39
N GLY A 295 -12.71 20.33 -10.43
CA GLY A 295 -13.29 20.36 -11.78
C GLY A 295 -14.58 21.20 -11.81
N LYS A 296 -15.75 20.57 -12.00
CA LYS A 296 -17.06 21.26 -11.98
C LYS A 296 -17.76 21.04 -10.64
N VAL A 297 -17.77 22.07 -9.81
CA VAL A 297 -18.56 22.12 -8.56
C VAL A 297 -20.04 22.31 -8.88
N ARG A 298 -20.92 21.60 -8.16
CA ARG A 298 -22.39 21.81 -8.24
C ARG A 298 -22.96 22.44 -6.97
N SER A 299 -22.28 22.24 -5.84
CA SER A 299 -22.75 22.64 -4.51
C SER A 299 -22.10 23.95 -4.05
N ARG A 300 -22.75 24.60 -3.07
CA ARG A 300 -22.32 25.92 -2.55
C ARG A 300 -21.07 25.82 -1.67
N PHE A 301 -20.91 24.69 -0.97
CA PHE A 301 -19.79 24.40 -0.09
C PHE A 301 -19.18 23.05 -0.45
N ILE A 302 -17.88 22.93 -0.23
CA ILE A 302 -17.07 21.80 -0.63
C ILE A 302 -16.17 21.41 0.54
N VAL A 303 -16.25 20.15 0.95
CA VAL A 303 -15.43 19.60 2.02
C VAL A 303 -14.21 18.89 1.41
N ASP A 304 -13.01 19.37 1.72
CA ASP A 304 -11.78 18.59 1.53
C ASP A 304 -11.38 18.01 2.90
N LYS A 305 -11.45 16.68 3.00
CA LYS A 305 -11.10 15.95 4.22
C LYS A 305 -9.86 15.11 3.97
N MET A 306 -8.81 15.42 4.71
CA MET A 306 -7.60 14.60 4.75
C MET A 306 -6.91 14.78 6.10
N CYS A 307 -6.59 13.67 6.79
CA CYS A 307 -5.90 13.74 8.07
C CYS A 307 -4.57 14.52 7.95
N GLY A 308 -3.84 14.32 6.85
CA GLY A 308 -2.55 14.99 6.59
C GLY A 308 -2.62 16.50 6.32
N ASN A 309 -3.79 17.11 6.15
CA ASN A 309 -3.93 18.52 5.82
C ASN A 309 -3.38 19.47 6.90
N TRP A 310 -3.13 18.98 8.14
CA TRP A 310 -2.48 19.77 9.19
C TRP A 310 -1.12 20.35 8.75
N GLN A 311 -0.42 19.69 7.82
CA GLN A 311 0.85 20.14 7.26
C GLN A 311 0.73 21.46 6.48
N PHE A 312 -0.49 21.79 6.04
CA PHE A 312 -0.78 22.90 5.13
C PHE A 312 -1.69 23.95 5.77
N ILE A 313 -1.84 23.93 7.10
CA ILE A 313 -2.81 24.78 7.82
C ILE A 313 -2.68 26.27 7.50
N GLY A 314 -1.45 26.76 7.36
CA GLY A 314 -1.20 28.15 7.03
C GLY A 314 -1.63 28.51 5.60
N LEU A 315 -1.35 27.63 4.64
CA LEU A 315 -1.77 27.81 3.25
C LEU A 315 -3.29 27.73 3.13
N MET A 316 -3.93 26.76 3.78
CA MET A 316 -5.39 26.62 3.79
C MET A 316 -6.08 27.85 4.38
N TYR A 317 -5.49 28.49 5.39
CA TYR A 317 -6.01 29.75 5.94
C TYR A 317 -5.88 30.93 4.95
N GLN A 318 -4.94 30.84 4.00
CA GLN A 318 -4.79 31.79 2.92
C GLN A 318 -5.69 31.49 1.71
N LEU A 319 -6.52 30.44 1.71
CA LEU A 319 -7.55 30.18 0.69
C LEU A 319 -8.93 30.68 1.18
#